data_AF-A0AAW1DJV3-F1
#
_entry.id   AF-A0AAW1DJV3-F1
#
_cell.length_a   1.000
_cell.length_b   1.000
_cell.length_c   1.000
_cell.angle_alpha   90.00
_cell.angle_beta   90.00
_cell.angle_gamma   90.00
#
_symmetry.space_group_name_H-M   'P 1'
#
loop_
_entity.id
_entity.type
_entity.pdbx_description
1 polymer ?
#
loop_
_entity_poly.entity_id
_entity_poly.type
_entity_poly.pdbx_seq_one_letter_code
_entity_poly.pdbx_strand_id
1 'polypeptide(L)' 'MLRLSRISRSDMGHYMCMASNGVPPAVSKRISINVHFPPVIQVPNQLVGAPLGTDVTLECYVEASPKAIIYWMRDSSK' A
#
# COMPACT_ATOMS: atom_id res chain seq x y z
N MET A 1 20.04 -19.33 3.41
CA MET A 1 18.99 -18.61 4.17
C MET A 1 18.95 -17.18 3.66
N LEU A 2 17.78 -16.71 3.21
CA LEU A 2 17.62 -15.30 2.82
C LEU A 2 17.41 -14.45 4.07
N ARG A 3 18.17 -13.37 4.23
CA ARG A 3 18.04 -12.42 5.33
C ARG A 3 17.80 -11.03 4.76
N LEU A 4 16.62 -10.48 5.02
CA LEU A 4 16.25 -9.11 4.68
C LEU A 4 16.46 -8.24 5.92
N SER A 5 17.27 -7.19 5.81
CA SER A 5 17.55 -6.24 6.90
C SER A 5 17.20 -4.83 6.45
N ARG A 6 16.67 -4.00 7.37
CA ARG A 6 16.17 -2.66 7.06
C ARG A 6 15.08 -2.69 5.98
N ILE A 7 14.05 -3.51 6.23
CA ILE A 7 12.92 -3.72 5.34
C ILE A 7 12.23 -2.40 4.99
N SER A 8 11.91 -2.27 3.71
CA SER A 8 11.17 -1.18 3.09
C SER A 8 9.84 -1.67 2.52
N ARG A 9 8.97 -0.75 2.10
CA ARG A 9 7.67 -1.09 1.49
C ARG A 9 7.84 -1.93 0.21
N SER A 10 8.90 -1.70 -0.56
CA SER A 10 9.19 -2.43 -1.80
C SER A 10 9.62 -3.88 -1.59
N ASP A 11 10.00 -4.26 -0.36
CA ASP A 11 10.37 -5.65 -0.05
C ASP A 11 9.15 -6.54 0.19
N MET A 12 7.94 -5.97 0.30
CA MET A 12 6.71 -6.75 0.43
C MET A 12 6.44 -7.57 -0.83
N GLY A 13 5.80 -8.73 -0.66
CA GLY A 13 5.41 -9.56 -1.79
C GLY A 13 5.60 -11.05 -1.53
N HIS A 14 5.67 -11.82 -2.61
CA HIS A 14 5.81 -13.27 -2.54
C HIS A 14 7.22 -13.69 -2.90
N TYR A 15 7.83 -14.45 -2.00
CA TYR A 15 9.13 -15.06 -2.17
C TYR A 15 8.96 -16.56 -2.37
N MET A 16 9.82 -17.16 -3.19
CA MET A 16 9.82 -18.60 -3.42
C MET A 16 11.12 -19.21 -2.92
N CYS A 17 11.02 -20.15 -1.99
CA CYS A 17 12.14 -21.00 -1.60
C CYS A 17 12.06 -22.31 -2.39
N MET A 18 13.10 -22.64 -3.15
CA MET A 18 13.20 -23.90 -3.89
C MET A 18 14.30 -24.77 -3.29
N ALA A 19 14.04 -26.07 -3.17
CA ALA A 19 15.02 -27.06 -2.76
C ALA A 19 15.08 -28.19 -3.80
N SER A 20 16.30 -28.52 -4.23
CA SER A 20 16.57 -29.59 -5.19
C SER A 20 17.76 -30.40 -4.70
N ASN A 21 17.65 -31.72 -4.78
CA ASN A 21 18.73 -32.68 -4.55
C ASN A 21 19.27 -33.25 -5.88
N GLY A 22 18.91 -32.67 -7.02
CA GLY A 22 19.30 -33.14 -8.35
C GLY A 22 18.41 -34.23 -8.94
N VAL A 23 17.43 -34.76 -8.19
CA VAL A 23 16.45 -35.73 -8.69
C VAL A 23 15.09 -35.02 -8.88
N PRO A 24 14.54 -34.98 -10.10
CA PRO A 24 13.24 -34.34 -10.34
C PRO A 24 12.07 -35.06 -9.64
N PRO A 25 11.01 -34.33 -9.20
CA PRO A 25 10.87 -32.87 -9.26
C PRO A 25 11.47 -32.18 -8.02
N ALA A 26 11.99 -30.97 -8.22
CA ALA A 26 12.35 -30.10 -7.11
C ALA A 26 11.09 -29.65 -6.34
N VAL A 27 11.25 -29.36 -5.05
CA VAL A 27 10.16 -28.86 -4.20
C VAL A 27 10.30 -27.35 -4.00
N SER A 28 9.17 -26.67 -3.84
CA SER A 28 9.15 -25.23 -3.61
C SER A 28 8.09 -24.82 -2.59
N LYS A 29 8.34 -23.69 -1.90
CA LYS A 29 7.41 -23.09 -0.96
C LYS A 29 7.33 -21.58 -1.20
N ARG A 30 6.10 -21.10 -1.42
CA ARG A 30 5.79 -19.67 -1.50
C ARG A 30 5.64 -19.10 -0.08
N ILE A 31 6.25 -17.95 0.15
CA ILE A 31 6.26 -17.23 1.43
C ILE A 31 5.77 -15.82 1.15
N SER A 32 4.73 -15.37 1.85
CA SER A 32 4.22 -13.99 1.73
C SER A 32 4.87 -13.12 2.80
N ILE A 33 5.57 -12.07 2.38
CA ILE A 33 6.14 -11.05 3.26
C ILE A 33 5.21 -9.84 3.21
N ASN A 34 4.55 -9.55 4.32
CA ASN A 34 3.71 -8.37 4.49
C ASN A 34 4.47 -7.34 5.33
N VAL A 35 4.54 -6.11 4.82
CA VAL A 35 5.13 -4.98 5.55
C VAL A 35 4.00 -4.05 5.96
N HIS A 36 3.80 -3.88 7.26
CA HIS A 36 2.77 -2.98 7.79
C HIS A 36 3.34 -1.59 8.02
N PHE A 37 2.54 -0.57 7.72
CA PHE A 37 2.90 0.83 7.92
C PHE A 37 1.64 1.70 8.05
N PRO A 38 1.72 2.83 8.78
CA PRO A 38 0.58 3.72 8.92
C PRO A 38 0.18 4.36 7.57
N PRO A 39 -1.08 4.76 7.40
CA PRO A 39 -1.52 5.46 6.20
C PRO A 39 -0.71 6.73 5.95
N VAL A 40 -0.28 6.91 4.70
CA VAL A 40 0.34 8.16 4.21
C VAL A 40 -0.59 8.75 3.18
N ILE A 41 -0.96 10.03 3.37
CA ILE A 41 -1.91 10.73 2.52
C ILE A 41 -1.17 11.80 1.72
N GLN A 42 -1.36 11.81 0.41
CA GLN A 42 -0.91 12.86 -0.49
C GLN A 42 -2.12 13.56 -1.10
N VAL A 43 -2.18 14.88 -0.95
CA VAL A 43 -3.27 15.70 -1.48
C VAL A 43 -2.69 16.57 -2.59
N PRO A 44 -3.02 16.33 -3.88
CA PRO A 44 -2.43 17.08 -4.98
C PRO A 44 -2.87 18.55 -4.97
N ASN A 45 -4.14 18.81 -4.63
CA ASN A 45 -4.71 20.16 -4.56
C ASN A 45 -5.31 20.39 -3.18
N GLN A 46 -4.62 21.11 -2.31
CA GLN A 46 -5.11 21.43 -0.95
C GLN A 46 -6.18 22.53 -0.97
N LEU A 47 -6.22 23.34 -2.02
CA LEU A 47 -7.21 24.39 -2.23
C LEU A 47 -7.83 24.22 -3.61
N VAL A 48 -9.15 24.07 -3.65
CA VAL A 48 -9.90 23.95 -4.89
C VAL A 48 -11.02 24.98 -4.87
N GLY A 49 -11.03 25.86 -5.87
CA GLY A 49 -12.11 26.82 -6.08
C GLY A 49 -13.13 26.27 -7.07
N ALA A 50 -14.41 26.51 -6.82
CA ALA A 50 -15.50 26.14 -7.71
C ALA A 50 -16.49 27.31 -7.83
N PRO A 51 -16.89 27.72 -9.05
CA PRO A 51 -17.98 28.69 -9.24
C PRO A 51 -19.31 28.20 -8.65
N LEU A 52 -20.24 29.13 -8.44
CA LEU A 52 -21.57 28.78 -7.97
C LEU A 52 -22.31 27.92 -9.00
N GLY A 53 -22.93 26.84 -8.53
CA GLY A 53 -23.72 25.93 -9.36
C GLY A 53 -22.89 24.91 -10.16
N THR A 54 -21.58 24.81 -9.92
CA THR A 54 -20.72 23.82 -10.59
C THR A 54 -20.31 22.69 -9.66
N ASP A 55 -20.09 21.50 -10.23
CA ASP A 55 -19.53 20.37 -9.51
C ASP A 55 -18.01 20.46 -9.39
N VAL A 56 -17.48 19.91 -8.30
CA VAL A 56 -16.05 19.80 -8.04
C VAL A 56 -15.71 18.43 -7.47
N THR A 57 -14.55 17.90 -7.84
CA THR A 57 -14.02 16.65 -7.29
C THR A 57 -12.82 16.96 -6.40
N LEU A 58 -12.85 16.42 -5.18
CA LEU A 58 -11.72 16.42 -4.27
C LEU A 58 -11.03 15.04 -4.35
N GLU A 59 -9.71 15.05 -4.42
CA GLU A 59 -8.91 13.83 -4.59
C GLU A 59 -7.81 13.77 -3.52
N CYS A 60 -7.52 12.55 -3.04
CA CYS A 60 -6.34 12.26 -2.26
C CYS A 60 -5.82 10.85 -2.60
N TYR A 61 -4.51 10.66 -2.50
CA TYR A 61 -3.85 9.37 -2.66
C TYR A 61 -3.44 8.85 -1.28
N VAL A 62 -3.82 7.61 -0.97
CA VAL A 62 -3.55 6.99 0.33
C VAL A 62 -2.76 5.71 0.12
N GLU A 63 -1.57 5.64 0.72
CA GLU A 63 -0.79 4.41 0.83
C GLU A 63 -0.92 3.85 2.24
N ALA A 64 -1.40 2.62 2.38
CA ALA A 64 -1.51 1.95 3.68
C ALA A 64 -1.39 0.43 3.55
N SER A 65 -0.81 -0.19 4.57
CA SER A 65 -0.77 -1.65 4.72
C SER A 65 -0.91 -2.02 6.20
N PRO A 66 -1.95 -2.77 6.60
CA PRO A 66 -3.08 -3.25 5.80
C PRO A 66 -3.93 -2.14 5.18
N LYS A 67 -4.84 -2.50 4.27
CA LYS A 67 -5.73 -1.53 3.60
C LYS A 67 -6.50 -0.72 4.63
N ALA A 68 -6.40 0.60 4.54
CA ALA A 68 -7.09 1.53 5.43
C ALA A 68 -8.58 1.69 5.07
N ILE A 69 -9.36 2.14 6.05
CA ILE A 69 -10.73 2.63 5.85
C ILE A 69 -10.62 4.10 5.45
N ILE A 70 -11.27 4.48 4.35
CA ILE A 70 -11.20 5.83 3.78
C ILE A 70 -12.59 6.45 3.81
N TYR A 71 -12.70 7.65 4.36
CA TYR A 71 -13.93 8.43 4.41
C TYR A 71 -13.60 9.93 4.39
N TRP A 72 -14.54 10.73 3.90
CA TRP A 72 -14.44 12.18 3.90
C TRP A 72 -15.10 12.76 5.14
N MET A 73 -14.51 13.83 5.66
CA MET A 73 -15.13 14.66 6.69
C MET A 73 -15.18 16.09 6.18
N ARG A 74 -16.30 16.75 6.44
CA ARG A 74 -16.44 18.19 6.28
C ARG A 74 -16.41 18.79 7.69
N ASP A 75 -15.58 19.81 7.89
CA ASP A 75 -15.63 20.55 9.13
C ASP A 75 -17.03 21.16 9.30
N SER A 76 -17.65 20.90 10.45
CA SER A 76 -18.98 21.41 10.78
C SER A 76 -18.90 22.78 11.47
N SER A 77 -17.71 23.35 11.68
CA SER A 77 -17.57 24.72 12.17
C SER A 77 -17.82 25.76 11.08
N LYS A 78 -19.08 25.86 10.64
CA LYS A 78 -19.76 27.10 10.22
C LYS A 78 -21.25 26.85 9.99
#